data_AF-A0A3M5FZZ3-F1
#
_entry.id   AF-A0A3M5FZZ3-F1
#
_cell.length_a   1.000
_cell.length_b   1.000
_cell.length_c   1.000
_cell.angle_alpha   90.00
_cell.angle_beta   90.00
_cell.angle_gamma   90.00
#
_symmetry.space_group_name_H-M   'P 1'
#
loop_
_entity.id
_entity.type
_entity.pdbx_description
1 polymer ?
#
loop_
_entity_poly.entity_id
_entity_poly.type
_entity_poly.pdbx_seq_one_letter_code
_entity_poly.pdbx_strand_id
1 'polypeptide(L)'
;MSNTQMTHVLPPDLAAMFEFHDSRAGSSLGVSLATLLQCLCIAEQRHLVPPLEADWELETLPPALREMARLSADDIDANSHQS
;
A
#
# COMPACT_ATOMS: atom_id res chain seq x y z
N MET A 1 -5.91 -38.71 -15.86
CA MET A 1 -5.34 -37.57 -16.60
C MET A 1 -5.78 -36.32 -15.86
N SER A 2 -4.95 -35.80 -14.95
CA SER A 2 -5.27 -34.62 -14.15
C SER A 2 -4.65 -33.41 -14.83
N ASN A 3 -5.47 -32.55 -15.43
CA ASN A 3 -5.03 -31.26 -15.95
C ASN A 3 -4.78 -30.34 -14.77
N THR A 4 -3.53 -30.24 -14.32
CA THR A 4 -3.07 -29.17 -13.43
C THR A 4 -3.06 -27.88 -14.25
N GLN A 5 -4.16 -27.14 -14.22
CA GLN A 5 -4.22 -25.81 -14.79
C GLN A 5 -3.34 -24.91 -13.91
N MET A 6 -2.10 -24.69 -14.33
CA MET A 6 -1.25 -23.65 -13.75
C MET A 6 -1.91 -22.31 -14.06
N THR A 7 -2.64 -21.75 -13.10
CA THR A 7 -3.02 -20.33 -13.09
C THR A 7 -1.73 -19.53 -13.04
N HIS A 8 -1.28 -19.07 -14.21
CA HIS A 8 -0.19 -18.13 -14.32
C HIS A 8 -0.69 -16.79 -13.76
N VAL A 9 -0.50 -16.57 -12.47
CA VAL A 9 -0.77 -15.29 -11.82
C VAL A 9 0.21 -14.28 -12.40
N LEU A 10 -0.29 -13.41 -13.27
CA LEU A 10 0.49 -12.27 -13.77
C LEU A 10 0.85 -11.38 -12.58
N PRO A 11 2.08 -10.83 -12.53
CA PRO A 11 2.46 -9.91 -11.48
C PRO A 11 1.51 -8.70 -11.49
N PRO A 12 1.14 -8.15 -10.31
CA PRO A 12 0.24 -7.01 -10.23
C PRO A 12 0.84 -5.80 -10.96
N ASP A 13 0.01 -5.13 -11.76
CA ASP A 13 0.41 -3.87 -12.41
C ASP A 13 0.42 -2.74 -11.38
N LEU A 14 1.61 -2.48 -10.84
CA LEU A 14 1.83 -1.43 -9.85
C LEU A 14 1.53 -0.01 -10.39
N ALA A 15 1.54 0.17 -11.71
CA ALA A 15 1.22 1.44 -12.36
C ALA A 15 -0.28 1.60 -12.65
N ALA A 16 -1.11 0.59 -12.33
CA ALA A 16 -2.56 0.70 -12.45
C ALA A 16 -3.08 1.92 -11.66
N MET A 17 -3.84 2.78 -12.33
CA MET A 17 -4.32 4.04 -11.78
C MET A 17 -5.76 3.90 -11.27
N PHE A 18 -5.99 4.38 -10.05
CA PHE A 18 -7.30 4.50 -9.43
C PHE A 18 -7.66 5.97 -9.28
N GLU A 19 -8.89 6.31 -9.62
CA GLU A 19 -9.41 7.67 -9.44
C GLU A 19 -10.21 7.74 -8.14
N PHE A 20 -9.81 8.64 -7.25
CA PHE A 20 -10.52 8.95 -6.02
C PHE A 20 -11.19 10.30 -6.16
N HIS A 21 -12.50 10.32 -6.06
CA HIS A 21 -13.29 11.55 -6.16
C HIS A 21 -13.57 12.13 -4.77
N ASP A 22 -13.08 13.33 -4.51
CA ASP A 22 -13.47 14.10 -3.32
C ASP A 22 -14.66 15.01 -3.66
N SER A 23 -15.86 14.53 -3.29
CA SER A 23 -17.11 15.27 -3.44
C SER A 23 -17.16 16.62 -2.71
N ARG A 24 -16.32 16.83 -1.68
CA ARG A 24 -16.29 18.08 -0.90
C ARG A 24 -15.36 19.12 -1.53
N ALA A 25 -14.22 18.68 -2.05
CA ALA A 25 -13.26 19.55 -2.73
C ALA A 25 -13.56 19.74 -4.23
N GLY A 26 -14.43 18.92 -4.81
CA GLY A 26 -14.74 18.94 -6.24
C GLY A 26 -13.58 18.48 -7.12
N SER A 27 -12.62 17.75 -6.54
CA SER A 27 -11.38 17.33 -7.20
C SER A 27 -11.28 15.81 -7.28
N SER A 28 -10.67 15.31 -8.36
CA SER A 28 -10.27 13.92 -8.49
C SER A 28 -8.76 13.77 -8.29
N LEU A 29 -8.35 12.73 -7.57
CA LEU A 29 -6.95 12.34 -7.39
C LEU A 29 -6.70 10.99 -8.06
N GLY A 30 -5.71 10.94 -8.95
CA GLY A 30 -5.19 9.68 -9.49
C GLY A 30 -4.14 9.10 -8.56
N VAL A 31 -4.34 7.88 -8.10
CA VAL A 31 -3.43 7.15 -7.22
C VAL A 31 -3.08 5.82 -7.86
N SER A 32 -1.78 5.51 -7.96
CA SER A 32 -1.34 4.22 -8.48
C SER A 32 -1.52 3.10 -7.45
N LEU A 33 -1.58 1.83 -7.90
CA LEU A 33 -1.56 0.68 -7.01
C LEU A 33 -0.32 0.69 -6.10
N ALA A 34 0.85 1.05 -6.64
CA ALA A 34 2.08 1.20 -5.86
C ALA A 34 1.89 2.18 -4.69
N THR A 35 1.28 3.33 -4.96
CA THR A 35 1.02 4.35 -3.94
C THR A 35 0.02 3.86 -2.89
N LEU A 36 -1.03 3.14 -3.29
CA LEU A 36 -1.99 2.55 -2.33
C LEU A 36 -1.31 1.55 -1.40
N LEU A 37 -0.47 0.66 -1.95
CA LEU A 37 0.27 -0.32 -1.16
C LEU A 37 1.28 0.35 -0.22
N GLN A 38 1.96 1.42 -0.67
CA GLN A 38 2.83 2.21 0.20
C GLN A 38 2.05 2.86 1.35
N CYS A 39 0.88 3.45 1.06
CA CYS A 39 0.01 4.02 2.09
C CYS A 39 -0.43 2.97 3.12
N LEU A 40 -0.74 1.75 2.68
CA LEU A 40 -1.09 0.65 3.58
C LEU A 40 0.08 0.27 4.49
N CYS A 41 1.30 0.14 3.95
CA CYS A 41 2.51 -0.11 4.74
C CYS A 41 2.77 1.00 5.77
N ILE A 42 2.55 2.26 5.42
CA ILE A 42 2.68 3.39 6.35
C ILE A 42 1.60 3.32 7.44
N ALA A 43 0.36 3.01 7.07
CA ALA A 43 -0.75 2.88 8.01
C ALA A 43 -0.53 1.75 9.02
N GLU A 44 0.02 0.62 8.57
CA GLU A 44 0.42 -0.50 9.44
C GLU A 44 1.51 -0.05 10.43
N GLN A 45 2.58 0.58 9.95
CA GLN A 45 3.68 1.10 10.78
C GLN A 45 3.22 2.13 11.82
N ARG A 46 2.17 2.90 11.50
CA ARG A 46 1.54 3.87 12.41
C ARG A 46 0.44 3.28 13.29
N HIS A 47 0.21 1.97 13.23
CA HIS A 47 -0.85 1.27 13.96
C HIS A 47 -2.27 1.81 13.70
N LEU A 48 -2.50 2.39 12.51
CA LEU A 48 -3.83 2.85 12.07
C LEU A 48 -4.69 1.69 11.53
N VAL A 49 -4.04 0.60 11.13
CA VAL A 49 -4.64 -0.67 10.74
C VAL A 49 -3.97 -1.82 11.49
N PRO A 50 -4.63 -2.99 11.60
CA PRO A 50 -4.00 -4.20 12.12
C PRO A 50 -2.76 -4.61 11.30
N PRO A 51 -1.83 -5.39 11.89
CA PRO A 51 -0.74 -5.99 11.15
C PRO A 51 -1.22 -6.79 9.95
N LEU A 52 -0.47 -6.71 8.85
CA LEU A 52 -0.78 -7.44 7.63
C LEU A 52 -0.50 -8.94 7.83
N GLU A 53 -1.33 -9.79 7.24
CA GLU A 53 -1.09 -11.23 7.26
C GLU A 53 0.17 -11.56 6.45
N ALA A 54 1.07 -12.35 7.03
CA ALA A 54 2.39 -12.63 6.45
C ALA A 54 2.30 -13.25 5.04
N ASP A 55 1.34 -14.15 4.83
CA ASP A 55 1.13 -14.81 3.53
C ASP A 55 0.66 -13.79 2.48
N TRP A 56 -0.26 -12.90 2.84
CA TRP A 56 -0.76 -11.85 1.95
C TRP A 56 0.33 -10.85 1.59
N GLU A 57 1.14 -10.46 2.58
CA GLU A 57 2.27 -9.57 2.40
C GLU A 57 3.27 -10.13 1.40
N LEU A 58 3.66 -11.40 1.52
CA LEU A 58 4.60 -12.04 0.61
C LEU A 58 4.08 -12.10 -0.84
N GLU A 59 2.78 -12.26 -1.02
CA GLU A 59 2.15 -12.33 -2.35
C GLU A 59 1.91 -10.95 -2.98
N THR A 60 1.65 -9.93 -2.16
CA THR A 60 1.10 -8.64 -2.65
C THR A 60 2.08 -7.48 -2.54
N LEU A 61 3.05 -7.52 -1.63
CA LEU A 61 3.95 -6.40 -1.35
C LEU A 61 5.37 -6.69 -1.84
N PRO A 62 5.77 -6.10 -2.99
CA PRO A 62 7.16 -6.07 -3.41
C PRO A 62 8.05 -5.49 -2.30
N PRO A 63 9.20 -6.12 -1.97
CA PRO A 63 10.10 -5.63 -0.92
C PRO A 63 10.51 -4.17 -1.09
N ALA A 64 10.69 -3.72 -2.33
CA ALA A 64 11.01 -2.32 -2.64
C ALA A 64 9.94 -1.33 -2.16
N LEU A 65 8.64 -1.69 -2.22
CA LEU A 65 7.57 -0.81 -1.73
C LEU A 65 7.58 -0.71 -0.20
N ARG A 66 7.90 -1.81 0.50
CA ARG A 66 8.01 -1.77 1.96
C ARG A 66 9.21 -0.92 2.40
N GLU A 67 10.35 -1.03 1.74
CA GLU A 67 11.51 -0.17 2.02
C GLU A 67 11.22 1.30 1.75
N MET A 68 10.52 1.62 0.66
CA MET A 68 10.08 2.99 0.37
C MET A 68 9.08 3.54 1.39
N ALA A 69 8.26 2.66 1.99
CA ALA A 69 7.28 3.03 3.00
C ALA A 69 7.86 3.13 4.41
N ARG A 70 9.15 2.82 4.61
CA ARG A 70 9.77 2.79 5.93
C ARG A 70 9.87 4.20 6.50
N LEU A 71 9.15 4.45 7.59
CA LEU A 71 9.21 5.74 8.28
C LEU A 71 10.57 5.93 8.95
N SER A 72 11.12 7.13 8.81
CA SER A 72 12.27 7.59 9.61
C SER A 72 11.82 7.72 11.07
N ALA A 73 12.67 7.34 12.03
CA ALA A 73 12.36 7.53 13.46
C ALA A 73 12.03 9.01 13.80
N ASP A 74 12.57 9.94 13.02
CA ASP A 74 12.37 11.39 13.19
C ASP A 74 10.97 11.89 12.78
N ASP A 75 10.19 11.11 12.00
CA ASP A 75 8.85 11.53 11.54
C ASP A 75 7.76 11.35 12.60
N ILE A 76 8.05 10.62 13.69
CA ILE A 76 7.09 10.33 14.77
C ILE A 76 7.00 11.53 15.75
N ASP A 77 8.11 12.25 15.95
CA ASP A 77 8.18 13.37 16.91
C ASP A 77 7.61 14.69 16.36
N ALA A 78 7.58 14.86 15.04
CA ALA A 78 7.12 16.10 14.42
C ALA A 78 5.61 16.38 14.62
N ASN A 79 4.80 15.36 14.89
CA ASN A 79 3.35 15.50 15.07
C ASN A 79 2.92 15.66 16.55
N SER A 80 3.88 15.64 17.49
CA SER A 80 3.62 15.79 18.93
C SER A 80 3.58 17.25 19.41
N HIS A 81 3.81 18.22 18.52
CA HIS A 81 3.90 19.64 18.87
C HIS A 81 2.82 20.56 18.25
N GLN A 82 1.79 20.01 17.61
CA GLN A 82 0.57 20.77 17.31
C GLN A 82 -0.51 20.45 18.35
N SER A 83 -0.48 21.16 19.47
CA SER A 83 -1.57 21.26 20.46
C SER A 83 -1.74 22.72 20.86
#